data_AF-A0AAW8PZ85-F1
#
_entry.id   AF-A0AAW8PZ85-F1
#
_cell.length_a   1.000
_cell.length_b   1.000
_cell.length_c   1.000
_cell.angle_alpha   90.00
_cell.angle_beta   90.00
_cell.angle_gamma   90.00
#
_symmetry.space_group_name_H-M   'P 1'
#
loop_
_entity.id
_entity.type
_entity.pdbx_description
1 polymer ?
#
loop_
_entity_poly.entity_id
_entity_poly.type
_entity_poly.pdbx_seq_one_letter_code
_entity_poly.pdbx_strand_id
1 'polypeptide(L)'
;MTDFESLMHDISDKAFTVLNAKMEDESLVFEHIESKIPDGSRAVVFYGDNASGKSFLGKVTTSFLKSKGYATRSCSMSNRTSGMAGGAFIFGDESYSSTGVNSYQALKKMLNSSQKDSGNSISVLDEADLGLSPRYSRALGGFVASKLSEMDDGKFVVIISHDTALISSFIDSCKLPVAEIGINTKMSLSQWLSDGSSASLDELEALEDISLKKFRAIQSELK
;
A
#
# COMPACT_ATOMS: atom_id res chain seq x y z
N MET A 1 4.45 -20.91 -7.26
CA MET A 1 3.59 -19.73 -7.13
C MET A 1 2.95 -19.74 -5.75
N THR A 2 3.16 -18.69 -4.96
CA THR A 2 2.57 -18.55 -3.60
C THR A 2 1.13 -18.01 -3.67
N ASP A 3 0.33 -18.09 -2.59
CA ASP A 3 -0.99 -17.43 -2.54
C ASP A 3 -0.88 -15.91 -2.76
N PHE A 4 0.21 -15.30 -2.28
CA PHE A 4 0.48 -13.87 -2.45
C PHE A 4 0.69 -13.52 -3.92
N GLU A 5 1.53 -14.28 -4.61
CA GLU A 5 1.83 -14.09 -6.03
C GLU A 5 0.61 -14.37 -6.91
N SER A 6 -0.12 -15.46 -6.63
CA SER A 6 -1.40 -15.75 -7.30
C SER A 6 -2.39 -14.60 -7.17
N LEU A 7 -2.50 -14.02 -5.98
CA LEU A 7 -3.36 -12.86 -5.74
C LEU A 7 -2.91 -11.62 -6.55
N MET A 8 -1.60 -11.39 -6.71
CA MET A 8 -1.12 -10.27 -7.53
C MET A 8 -1.54 -10.43 -8.99
N HIS A 9 -1.48 -11.66 -9.52
CA HIS A 9 -2.02 -11.97 -10.85
C HIS A 9 -3.54 -11.77 -10.91
N ASP A 10 -4.29 -12.29 -9.94
CA ASP A 10 -5.75 -12.11 -9.88
C ASP A 10 -6.16 -10.62 -9.84
N ILE A 11 -5.39 -9.78 -9.13
CA ILE A 11 -5.59 -8.33 -9.12
C ILE A 11 -5.27 -7.72 -10.49
N SER A 12 -4.13 -8.09 -11.09
CA SER A 12 -3.72 -7.58 -12.41
C SER A 12 -4.73 -7.91 -13.50
N ASP A 13 -5.22 -9.16 -13.50
CA ASP A 13 -6.20 -9.67 -14.46
C ASP A 13 -7.64 -9.25 -14.14
N LYS A 14 -7.85 -8.42 -13.11
CA LYS A 14 -9.17 -7.97 -12.62
C LYS A 14 -10.14 -9.14 -12.36
N ALA A 15 -9.64 -10.24 -11.83
CA ALA A 15 -10.42 -11.46 -11.57
C ALA A 15 -11.52 -11.26 -10.50
N PHE A 16 -11.36 -10.28 -9.62
CA PHE A 16 -12.37 -9.92 -8.62
C PHE A 16 -13.46 -9.03 -9.25
N THR A 17 -14.75 -9.37 -9.06
CA THR A 17 -15.89 -8.59 -9.57
C THR A 17 -15.78 -7.10 -9.23
N VAL A 18 -15.35 -6.78 -8.00
CA VAL A 18 -15.20 -5.40 -7.53
C VAL A 18 -14.17 -4.57 -8.30
N LEU A 19 -13.22 -5.21 -9.01
CA LEU A 19 -12.26 -4.53 -9.89
C LEU A 19 -12.87 -4.15 -11.24
N ASN A 20 -14.07 -4.66 -11.53
CA ASN A 20 -14.87 -4.32 -12.70
C ASN A 20 -16.04 -3.37 -12.34
N ALA A 21 -16.03 -2.80 -11.13
CA ALA A 21 -17.01 -1.81 -10.70
C ALA A 21 -17.05 -0.62 -11.65
N LYS A 22 -18.26 -0.10 -11.90
CA LYS A 22 -18.50 1.00 -12.81
C LYS A 22 -19.05 2.23 -12.10
N MET A 23 -18.64 3.39 -12.60
CA MET A 23 -19.18 4.70 -12.25
C MET A 23 -20.55 4.91 -12.92
N GLU A 24 -21.25 5.98 -12.54
CA GLU A 24 -22.57 6.34 -13.10
C GLU A 24 -22.55 6.58 -14.62
N ASP A 25 -21.40 6.99 -15.16
CA ASP A 25 -21.17 7.19 -16.59
C ASP A 25 -20.69 5.92 -17.32
N GLU A 26 -20.83 4.74 -16.69
CA GLU A 26 -20.37 3.43 -17.16
C GLU A 26 -18.85 3.24 -17.28
N SER A 27 -18.04 4.26 -16.93
CA SER A 27 -16.59 4.12 -16.88
C SER A 27 -16.16 3.18 -15.75
N LEU A 28 -15.06 2.45 -15.93
CA LEU A 28 -14.54 1.55 -14.91
C LEU A 28 -13.88 2.36 -13.78
N VAL A 29 -14.16 1.98 -12.53
CA VAL A 29 -13.47 2.53 -11.35
C VAL A 29 -11.96 2.27 -11.40
N PHE A 30 -11.60 1.07 -11.86
CA PHE A 30 -10.22 0.63 -12.11
C PHE A 30 -10.05 0.43 -13.61
N GLU A 31 -9.83 1.51 -14.35
CA GLU A 31 -9.74 1.47 -15.81
C GLU A 31 -8.43 0.80 -16.26
N HIS A 32 -7.30 1.25 -15.70
CA HIS A 32 -5.98 0.76 -16.04
C HIS A 32 -5.30 0.13 -14.83
N ILE A 33 -4.81 -1.10 -15.00
CA ILE A 33 -3.92 -1.75 -14.04
C ILE A 33 -2.64 -2.10 -14.79
N GLU A 34 -1.57 -1.37 -14.50
CA GLU A 34 -0.22 -1.67 -15.01
C GLU A 34 0.46 -2.63 -14.04
N SER A 35 1.08 -3.70 -14.52
CA SER A 35 1.67 -4.68 -13.61
C SER A 35 2.99 -5.28 -14.09
N LYS A 36 3.87 -5.52 -13.13
CA LYS A 36 5.06 -6.34 -13.29
C LYS A 36 5.20 -7.21 -12.06
N ILE A 37 5.02 -8.52 -12.24
CA ILE A 37 4.97 -9.50 -11.14
C ILE A 37 6.05 -10.55 -11.41
N PRO A 38 7.29 -10.34 -10.93
CA PRO A 38 8.34 -11.33 -11.08
C PRO A 38 8.13 -12.53 -10.14
N ASP A 39 8.54 -13.72 -10.59
CA ASP A 39 8.47 -14.94 -9.79
C ASP A 39 9.19 -14.78 -8.45
N GLY A 40 8.57 -15.32 -7.39
CA GLY A 40 9.14 -15.25 -6.04
C GLY A 40 9.03 -13.86 -5.39
N SER A 41 8.13 -13.01 -5.88
CA SER A 41 7.82 -11.72 -5.27
C SER A 41 7.40 -11.88 -3.81
N ARG A 42 8.12 -11.20 -2.92
CA ARG A 42 7.83 -11.14 -1.47
C ARG A 42 7.35 -9.77 -1.01
N ALA A 43 7.31 -8.81 -1.92
CA ALA A 43 6.70 -7.52 -1.69
C ALA A 43 5.85 -7.10 -2.89
N VAL A 44 4.90 -6.21 -2.64
CA VAL A 44 4.19 -5.47 -3.67
C VAL A 44 4.19 -3.98 -3.36
N VAL A 45 4.42 -3.17 -4.38
CA VAL A 45 4.18 -1.73 -4.35
C VAL A 45 2.93 -1.44 -5.16
N PHE A 46 1.90 -0.89 -4.51
CA PHE A 46 0.76 -0.28 -5.18
C PHE A 46 1.05 1.21 -5.39
N TYR A 47 1.11 1.65 -6.65
CA TYR A 47 1.42 3.03 -7.03
C TYR A 47 0.34 3.63 -7.93
N GLY A 48 0.41 4.94 -8.14
CA GLY A 48 -0.59 5.75 -8.84
C GLY A 48 -1.04 6.92 -7.99
N ASP A 49 -1.87 7.79 -8.56
CA ASP A 49 -2.22 9.07 -7.94
C ASP A 49 -3.19 8.93 -6.76
N ASN A 50 -3.43 10.04 -6.07
CA ASN A 50 -4.45 10.11 -5.03
C ASN A 50 -5.83 9.74 -5.62
N ALA A 51 -6.69 9.14 -4.79
CA ALA A 51 -8.01 8.64 -5.22
C ALA A 51 -8.00 7.58 -6.34
N SER A 52 -6.86 6.96 -6.67
CA SER A 52 -6.78 5.85 -7.64
C SER A 52 -7.35 4.53 -7.11
N GLY A 53 -7.38 4.32 -5.79
CA GLY A 53 -7.89 3.10 -5.15
C GLY A 53 -6.82 2.19 -4.52
N LYS A 54 -5.58 2.67 -4.36
CA LYS A 54 -4.46 1.90 -3.74
C LYS A 54 -4.82 1.29 -2.38
N SER A 55 -5.33 2.10 -1.45
CA SER A 55 -5.71 1.63 -0.11
C SER A 55 -6.87 0.62 -0.15
N PHE A 56 -7.74 0.67 -1.17
CA PHE A 56 -8.75 -0.37 -1.37
C PHE A 56 -8.12 -1.70 -1.78
N LEU A 57 -7.18 -1.72 -2.73
CA LEU A 57 -6.46 -2.95 -3.09
C LEU A 57 -5.61 -3.50 -1.93
N GLY A 58 -5.06 -2.63 -1.08
CA GLY A 58 -4.46 -3.03 0.19
C GLY A 58 -5.42 -3.80 1.10
N LYS A 59 -6.67 -3.34 1.20
CA LYS A 59 -7.73 -4.02 1.97
C LYS A 59 -8.17 -5.34 1.34
N VAL A 60 -8.30 -5.40 0.00
CA VAL A 60 -8.59 -6.63 -0.73
C VAL A 60 -7.48 -7.66 -0.47
N THR A 61 -6.22 -7.24 -0.61
CA THR A 61 -5.05 -8.08 -0.38
C THR A 61 -5.04 -8.62 1.04
N THR A 62 -5.26 -7.74 2.01
CA THR A 62 -5.30 -8.12 3.43
C THR A 62 -6.41 -9.12 3.71
N SER A 63 -7.61 -8.86 3.20
CA SER A 63 -8.80 -9.69 3.45
C SER A 63 -8.66 -11.07 2.81
N PHE A 64 -8.18 -11.13 1.57
CA PHE A 64 -7.93 -12.38 0.86
C PHE A 64 -6.91 -13.25 1.59
N LEU A 65 -5.72 -12.73 1.90
CA LEU A 65 -4.67 -13.52 2.55
C LEU A 65 -5.04 -13.89 3.99
N LYS A 66 -5.77 -13.04 4.70
CA LYS A 66 -6.34 -13.40 6.00
C LYS A 66 -7.29 -14.60 5.89
N SER A 67 -8.12 -14.66 4.85
CA SER A 67 -9.00 -15.82 4.60
C SER A 67 -8.24 -17.11 4.31
N LYS A 68 -6.98 -17.00 3.87
CA LYS A 68 -6.02 -18.11 3.66
C LYS A 68 -5.21 -18.44 4.92
N GLY A 69 -5.47 -17.78 6.05
CA GLY A 69 -4.81 -18.05 7.33
C GLY A 69 -3.51 -17.27 7.56
N TYR A 70 -3.22 -16.24 6.75
CA TYR A 70 -2.05 -15.40 6.97
C TYR A 70 -2.28 -14.49 8.19
N ALA A 71 -1.27 -14.35 9.04
CA ALA A 71 -1.28 -13.31 10.07
C ALA A 71 -1.15 -11.93 9.40
N THR A 72 -2.02 -10.99 9.75
CA THR A 72 -2.05 -9.67 9.11
C THR A 72 -1.69 -8.58 10.09
N ARG A 73 -0.72 -7.74 9.73
CA ARG A 73 -0.31 -6.57 10.50
C ARG A 73 -0.32 -5.35 9.59
N SER A 74 -0.87 -4.23 10.06
CA SER A 74 -0.92 -3.00 9.26
C SER A 74 -0.49 -1.78 10.06
N CYS A 75 0.20 -0.88 9.37
CA CYS A 75 0.50 0.47 9.80
C CYS A 75 -0.15 1.38 8.76
N SER A 76 -1.31 1.93 9.09
CA SER A 76 -2.08 2.76 8.17
C SER A 76 -2.51 4.07 8.82
N MET A 77 -2.78 5.08 8.00
CA MET A 77 -3.41 6.31 8.46
C MET A 77 -4.77 6.09 9.10
N SER A 78 -5.54 5.11 8.61
CA SER A 78 -6.81 4.74 9.24
C SER A 78 -6.63 4.21 10.68
N ASN A 79 -5.54 3.47 10.95
CA ASN A 79 -5.22 3.01 12.30
C ASN A 79 -4.84 4.20 13.20
N ARG A 80 -4.18 5.22 12.62
CA ARG A 80 -3.76 6.43 13.33
C ARG A 80 -4.93 7.32 13.73
N THR A 81 -5.91 7.49 12.85
CA THR A 81 -7.07 8.37 13.08
C THR A 81 -8.24 7.66 13.75
N SER A 82 -8.22 6.33 13.85
CA SER A 82 -9.20 5.59 14.63
C SER A 82 -9.09 5.97 16.11
N GLY A 83 -10.08 6.71 16.64
CA GLY A 83 -10.11 7.26 18.00
C GLY A 83 -10.19 6.22 19.14
N MET A 84 -9.86 4.96 18.86
CA MET A 84 -9.70 3.93 19.88
C MET A 84 -8.34 4.06 20.56
N ALA A 85 -8.27 3.65 21.83
CA ALA A 85 -7.02 3.59 22.60
C ALA A 85 -5.84 2.94 21.83
N GLY A 86 -6.11 2.04 20.89
CA GLY A 86 -5.13 1.43 20.01
C GLY A 86 -4.28 2.41 19.19
N GLY A 87 -4.84 3.54 18.72
CA GLY A 87 -4.08 4.56 17.98
C GLY A 87 -2.98 5.20 18.84
N ALA A 88 -3.34 5.62 20.05
CA ALA A 88 -2.38 6.17 21.03
C ALA A 88 -1.36 5.13 21.51
N PHE A 89 -1.73 3.84 21.60
CA PHE A 89 -0.79 2.76 21.96
C PHE A 89 0.22 2.45 20.84
N ILE A 90 -0.22 2.52 19.58
CA ILE A 90 0.62 2.21 18.42
C ILE A 90 1.55 3.39 18.09
N PHE A 91 0.98 4.60 18.02
CA PHE A 91 1.67 5.82 17.59
C PHE A 91 2.21 6.68 18.75
N GLY A 92 1.80 6.43 19.99
CA GLY A 92 2.24 7.21 21.15
C GLY A 92 1.53 8.57 21.26
N ASP A 93 2.07 9.41 22.14
CA ASP A 93 1.61 10.79 22.34
C ASP A 93 2.34 11.73 21.37
N GLU A 94 1.59 12.39 20.49
CA GLU A 94 2.09 13.36 19.50
C GLU A 94 2.37 14.74 20.10
N SER A 95 2.04 14.99 21.38
CA SER A 95 2.32 16.28 22.03
C SER A 95 3.81 16.52 22.31
N TYR A 96 4.63 15.47 22.35
CA TYR A 96 6.08 15.56 22.64
C TYR A 96 6.98 14.94 21.56
N SER A 97 6.44 14.21 20.58
CA SER A 97 7.20 13.53 19.52
C SER A 97 6.68 13.92 18.14
N SER A 98 7.58 14.07 17.16
CA SER A 98 7.15 14.42 15.80
C SER A 98 6.35 13.28 15.16
N THR A 99 5.35 13.65 14.35
CA THR A 99 4.49 12.74 13.58
C THR A 99 5.30 11.66 12.85
N GLY A 100 6.45 12.02 12.26
CA GLY A 100 7.35 11.10 11.58
C GLY A 100 8.07 10.10 12.49
N VAL A 101 8.50 10.50 13.70
CA VAL A 101 9.13 9.56 14.66
C VAL A 101 8.12 8.49 15.08
N ASN A 102 6.88 8.90 15.32
CA ASN A 102 5.80 7.99 15.70
C ASN A 102 5.46 7.01 14.57
N SER A 103 5.41 7.49 13.32
CA SER A 103 5.27 6.66 12.12
C SER A 103 6.37 5.58 12.04
N TYR A 104 7.64 5.97 12.22
CA TYR A 104 8.76 5.03 12.22
C TYR A 104 8.67 4.00 13.36
N GLN A 105 8.35 4.41 14.58
CA GLN A 105 8.27 3.49 15.72
C GLN A 105 7.12 2.47 15.57
N ALA A 106 5.96 2.91 15.08
CA ALA A 106 4.85 2.03 14.76
C ALA A 106 5.25 0.99 13.71
N LEU A 107 5.89 1.44 12.63
CA LEU A 107 6.37 0.56 11.56
C LEU A 107 7.41 -0.45 12.06
N LYS A 108 8.39 0.02 12.85
CA LYS A 108 9.43 -0.82 13.44
C LYS A 108 8.83 -1.91 14.33
N LYS A 109 7.88 -1.56 15.20
CA LYS A 109 7.18 -2.54 16.06
C LYS A 109 6.41 -3.56 15.22
N MET A 110 5.71 -3.11 14.18
CA MET A 110 4.94 -3.96 13.29
C MET A 110 5.84 -4.99 12.60
N LEU A 111 6.90 -4.55 11.91
CA LEU A 111 7.80 -5.43 11.16
C LEU A 111 8.53 -6.43 12.09
N ASN A 112 9.00 -5.98 13.26
CA ASN A 112 9.61 -6.88 14.25
C ASN A 112 8.62 -7.92 14.77
N SER A 113 7.32 -7.61 14.79
CA SER A 113 6.30 -8.57 15.19
C SER A 113 5.99 -9.54 14.06
N SER A 114 5.92 -9.06 12.81
CA SER A 114 5.75 -9.90 11.62
C SER A 114 6.84 -10.97 11.50
N GLN A 115 8.09 -10.58 11.78
CA GLN A 115 9.25 -11.47 11.78
C GLN A 115 9.13 -12.61 12.81
N LYS A 116 8.39 -12.39 13.91
CA LYS A 116 8.20 -13.38 14.98
C LYS A 116 6.98 -14.27 14.79
N ASP A 117 6.15 -14.02 13.78
CA ASP A 117 4.99 -14.88 13.52
C ASP A 117 5.46 -16.29 13.11
N SER A 118 4.84 -17.35 13.61
CA SER A 118 5.26 -18.73 13.37
C SER A 118 4.87 -19.30 11.99
N GLY A 119 4.07 -18.57 11.22
CA GLY A 119 3.60 -18.96 9.89
C GLY A 119 3.61 -17.81 8.90
N ASN A 120 2.84 -17.94 7.82
CA ASN A 120 2.77 -16.90 6.80
C ASN A 120 2.19 -15.60 7.38
N SER A 121 2.80 -14.46 7.05
CA SER A 121 2.28 -13.17 7.48
C SER A 121 2.49 -12.07 6.45
N ILE A 122 1.61 -11.08 6.51
CA ILE A 122 1.66 -9.89 5.67
C ILE A 122 1.78 -8.64 6.54
N SER A 123 2.64 -7.73 6.09
CA SER A 123 2.84 -6.41 6.68
C SER A 123 2.38 -5.35 5.69
N VAL A 124 1.35 -4.57 6.04
CA VAL A 124 0.76 -3.57 5.14
C VAL A 124 1.12 -2.17 5.62
N LEU A 125 1.81 -1.43 4.76
CA LEU A 125 2.22 -0.05 4.96
C LEU A 125 1.32 0.80 4.08
N ASP A 126 0.35 1.51 4.66
CA ASP A 126 -0.62 2.32 3.94
C ASP A 126 -0.50 3.77 4.40
N GLU A 127 0.29 4.54 3.66
CA GLU A 127 0.72 5.91 3.99
C GLU A 127 1.42 5.98 5.36
N ALA A 128 2.22 4.95 5.64
CA ALA A 128 2.95 4.81 6.90
C ALA A 128 4.12 5.81 7.06
N ASP A 129 4.39 6.62 6.05
CA ASP A 129 5.44 7.63 5.99
C ASP A 129 4.98 9.05 6.35
N LEU A 130 3.70 9.22 6.69
CA LEU A 130 3.14 10.54 7.00
C LEU A 130 3.97 11.28 8.06
N GLY A 131 4.31 12.54 7.75
CA GLY A 131 5.06 13.44 8.62
C GLY A 131 6.58 13.30 8.52
N LEU A 132 7.09 12.48 7.60
CA LEU A 132 8.51 12.42 7.26
C LEU A 132 8.85 13.38 6.12
N SER A 133 10.06 13.96 6.19
CA SER A 133 10.63 14.65 5.04
C SER A 133 11.23 13.63 4.07
N PRO A 134 11.43 13.98 2.78
CA PRO A 134 11.96 13.05 1.78
C PRO A 134 13.26 12.35 2.20
N ARG A 135 14.13 13.04 2.95
CA ARG A 135 15.37 12.46 3.49
C ARG A 135 15.09 11.27 4.42
N TYR A 136 14.11 11.40 5.31
CA TYR A 136 13.76 10.35 6.26
C TYR A 136 12.89 9.27 5.61
N SER A 137 12.05 9.63 4.64
CA SER A 137 11.29 8.68 3.83
C SER A 137 12.20 7.69 3.10
N ARG A 138 13.32 8.18 2.52
CA ARG A 138 14.36 7.30 1.95
C ARG A 138 14.93 6.34 3.00
N ALA A 139 15.31 6.86 4.17
CA ALA A 139 15.82 6.01 5.25
C ALA A 139 14.80 4.94 5.68
N LEU A 140 13.50 5.30 5.69
CA LEU A 140 12.42 4.36 5.99
C LEU A 140 12.30 3.28 4.91
N GLY A 141 12.35 3.64 3.63
CA GLY A 141 12.32 2.69 2.51
C GLY A 141 13.46 1.67 2.59
N GLY A 142 14.70 2.14 2.82
CA GLY A 142 15.86 1.26 3.04
C GLY A 142 15.71 0.37 4.27
N PHE A 143 15.14 0.87 5.37
CA PHE A 143 14.85 0.08 6.56
C PHE A 143 13.84 -1.05 6.29
N VAL A 144 12.76 -0.76 5.55
CA VAL A 144 11.74 -1.77 5.18
C VAL A 144 12.38 -2.86 4.32
N ALA A 145 13.18 -2.49 3.32
CA ALA A 145 13.90 -3.44 2.47
C ALA A 145 14.84 -4.34 3.27
N SER A 146 15.63 -3.76 4.19
CA SER A 146 16.50 -4.50 5.10
C SER A 146 15.70 -5.50 5.94
N LYS A 147 14.58 -5.07 6.52
CA LYS A 147 13.72 -5.93 7.34
C LYS A 147 13.13 -7.09 6.55
N LEU A 148 12.66 -6.86 5.34
CA LEU A 148 12.15 -7.92 4.49
C LEU A 148 13.24 -8.97 4.17
N SER A 149 14.47 -8.53 3.95
CA SER A 149 15.60 -9.45 3.69
C SER A 149 15.99 -10.31 4.90
N GLU A 150 15.71 -9.84 6.12
CA GLU A 150 15.92 -10.58 7.37
C GLU A 150 14.77 -11.53 7.73
N MET A 151 13.67 -11.50 6.96
CA MET A 151 12.48 -12.30 7.20
C MET A 151 12.49 -13.58 6.37
N ASP A 152 11.90 -14.65 6.91
CA ASP A 152 11.70 -15.93 6.21
C ASP A 152 10.74 -15.80 5.00
N ASP A 153 10.77 -16.78 4.09
CA ASP A 153 10.02 -16.73 2.81
C ASP A 153 8.50 -16.63 2.94
N GLY A 154 7.93 -17.00 4.09
CA GLY A 154 6.50 -16.83 4.39
C GLY A 154 6.08 -15.41 4.77
N LYS A 155 7.00 -14.43 4.72
CA LYS A 155 6.75 -13.04 5.13
C LYS A 155 6.69 -12.12 3.93
N PHE A 156 5.58 -11.40 3.83
CA PHE A 156 5.29 -10.51 2.71
C PHE A 156 5.07 -9.07 3.16
N VAL A 157 5.40 -8.11 2.30
CA VAL A 157 5.23 -6.67 2.55
C VAL A 157 4.39 -6.04 1.45
N VAL A 158 3.37 -5.27 1.83
CA VAL A 158 2.55 -4.47 0.93
C VAL A 158 2.85 -3.01 1.21
N ILE A 159 3.27 -2.26 0.20
CA ILE A 159 3.55 -0.82 0.30
C ILE A 159 2.54 -0.06 -0.53
N ILE A 160 1.84 0.86 0.11
CA ILE A 160 0.90 1.80 -0.47
C ILE A 160 1.33 3.17 0.04
N SER A 161 1.90 3.99 -0.84
CA SER A 161 2.32 5.34 -0.50
C SER A 161 2.30 6.21 -1.75
N HIS A 162 2.17 7.52 -1.55
CA HIS A 162 2.39 8.54 -2.57
C HIS A 162 3.80 9.14 -2.48
N ASP A 163 4.58 8.80 -1.45
CA ASP A 163 5.95 9.29 -1.27
C ASP A 163 6.92 8.50 -2.17
N THR A 164 7.26 9.13 -3.29
CA THR A 164 8.21 8.58 -4.27
C THR A 164 9.59 8.37 -3.66
N ALA A 165 9.99 9.13 -2.64
CA ALA A 165 11.29 8.98 -1.99
C ALA A 165 11.35 7.72 -1.12
N LEU A 166 10.25 7.36 -0.45
CA LEU A 166 10.15 6.06 0.24
C LEU A 166 10.21 4.91 -0.75
N ILE A 167 9.38 4.96 -1.80
CA ILE A 167 9.23 3.86 -2.75
C ILE A 167 10.53 3.66 -3.54
N SER A 168 11.13 4.72 -4.08
CA SER A 168 12.41 4.66 -4.78
C SER A 168 13.50 4.05 -3.89
N SER A 169 13.65 4.53 -2.65
CA SER A 169 14.67 3.98 -1.75
C SER A 169 14.41 2.53 -1.35
N PHE A 170 13.14 2.12 -1.23
CA PHE A 170 12.79 0.71 -1.01
C PHE A 170 13.20 -0.15 -2.20
N ILE A 171 12.82 0.23 -3.41
CA ILE A 171 13.16 -0.51 -4.65
C ILE A 171 14.68 -0.60 -4.81
N ASP A 172 15.41 0.49 -4.65
CA ASP A 172 16.88 0.52 -4.80
C ASP A 172 17.60 -0.35 -3.76
N SER A 173 17.01 -0.49 -2.56
CA SER A 173 17.60 -1.25 -1.45
C SER A 173 17.14 -2.72 -1.41
N CYS A 174 15.98 -3.03 -2.01
CA CYS A 174 15.40 -4.36 -1.97
C CYS A 174 16.11 -5.28 -2.96
N LYS A 175 16.77 -6.32 -2.44
CA LYS A 175 17.46 -7.33 -3.26
C LYS A 175 16.56 -8.49 -3.68
N LEU A 176 15.30 -8.49 -3.24
CA LEU A 176 14.32 -9.52 -3.54
C LEU A 176 13.41 -9.05 -4.68
N PRO A 177 12.77 -9.97 -5.43
CA PRO A 177 11.76 -9.60 -6.42
C PRO A 177 10.60 -8.85 -5.75
N VAL A 178 10.15 -7.77 -6.39
CA VAL A 178 9.06 -6.91 -5.95
C VAL A 178 8.02 -6.87 -7.06
N ALA A 179 6.77 -7.16 -6.72
CA ALA A 179 5.63 -6.93 -7.60
C ALA A 179 5.30 -5.43 -7.64
N GLU A 180 5.06 -4.91 -8.83
CA GLU A 180 4.74 -3.52 -9.08
C GLU A 180 3.32 -3.48 -9.65
N ILE A 181 2.38 -2.81 -8.99
CA ILE A 181 0.98 -2.70 -9.46
C ILE A 181 0.58 -1.21 -9.49
N GLY A 182 0.48 -0.67 -10.70
CA GLY A 182 0.02 0.69 -10.97
C GLY A 182 -1.48 0.73 -11.13
N ILE A 183 -2.16 1.63 -10.42
CA ILE A 183 -3.62 1.72 -10.39
C ILE A 183 -4.08 3.01 -11.07
N ASN A 184 -4.97 2.88 -12.05
CA ASN A 184 -5.48 3.98 -12.86
C ASN A 184 -4.36 4.81 -13.50
N THR A 185 -3.26 4.14 -13.86
CA THR A 185 -2.13 4.73 -14.58
C THR A 185 -1.66 3.78 -15.67
N LYS A 186 -1.06 4.34 -16.72
CA LYS A 186 -0.36 3.60 -17.79
C LYS A 186 1.16 3.70 -17.65
N MET A 187 1.64 4.44 -16.65
CA MET A 187 3.07 4.57 -16.38
C MET A 187 3.55 3.31 -15.68
N SER A 188 4.74 2.83 -16.03
CA SER A 188 5.47 1.88 -15.18
C SER A 188 5.85 2.54 -13.86
N LEU A 189 6.27 1.75 -12.86
CA LEU A 189 6.73 2.30 -11.58
C LEU A 189 7.90 3.28 -11.76
N SER A 190 8.86 2.95 -12.62
CA SER A 190 10.02 3.82 -12.90
C SER A 190 9.62 5.15 -13.56
N GLN A 191 8.65 5.12 -14.48
CA GLN A 191 8.08 6.32 -15.09
C GLN A 191 7.35 7.16 -14.05
N TRP A 192 6.51 6.55 -13.22
CA TRP A 192 5.77 7.26 -12.18
C TRP A 192 6.69 7.89 -11.12
N LEU A 193 7.75 7.19 -10.70
CA LEU A 193 8.75 7.72 -9.76
C LEU A 193 9.56 8.89 -10.32
N SER A 194 9.70 8.98 -11.65
CA SER A 194 10.41 10.07 -12.32
C SER A 194 9.49 11.17 -12.83
N ASP A 195 8.18 11.01 -12.65
CA ASP A 195 7.22 12.02 -13.07
C ASP A 195 7.33 13.26 -12.18
N GLY A 196 7.64 14.39 -12.83
CA GLY A 196 7.73 15.70 -12.20
C GLY A 196 6.52 16.58 -12.48
N SER A 197 5.44 15.98 -13.03
CA SER A 197 4.20 16.68 -13.28
C SER A 197 3.58 17.22 -11.99
N SER A 198 2.75 18.26 -12.12
CA SER A 198 2.04 18.88 -11.00
C SER A 198 0.56 18.92 -11.33
N ALA A 199 -0.27 18.51 -10.37
CA ALA A 199 -1.71 18.66 -10.49
C ALA A 199 -2.10 20.14 -10.47
N SER A 200 -3.15 20.48 -11.22
CA SER A 200 -3.86 21.75 -11.15
C SER A 200 -4.71 21.85 -9.88
N LEU A 201 -5.16 23.07 -9.54
CA LEU A 201 -6.07 23.28 -8.42
C LEU A 201 -7.42 22.58 -8.64
N ASP A 202 -7.94 22.64 -9.87
CA ASP A 202 -9.20 21.99 -10.24
C ASP A 202 -9.13 20.48 -10.04
N GLU A 203 -8.01 19.84 -10.39
CA GLU A 203 -7.77 18.41 -10.12
C GLU A 203 -7.75 18.11 -8.62
N LEU A 204 -7.11 18.97 -7.82
CA LEU A 204 -7.04 18.82 -6.37
C LEU A 204 -8.41 18.94 -5.72
N GLU A 205 -9.22 19.92 -6.12
CA GLU A 205 -10.58 20.14 -5.62
C GLU A 205 -11.52 18.99 -5.99
N ALA A 206 -11.34 18.38 -7.16
CA ALA A 206 -12.16 17.26 -7.62
C ALA A 206 -11.89 15.93 -6.86
N LEU A 207 -10.79 15.81 -6.10
CA LEU A 207 -10.39 14.54 -5.48
C LEU A 207 -11.44 14.00 -4.49
N GLU A 208 -12.11 14.87 -3.73
CA GLU A 208 -13.10 14.45 -2.74
C GLU A 208 -14.32 13.80 -3.43
N ASP A 209 -14.85 14.48 -4.44
CA ASP A 209 -15.98 14.01 -5.23
C ASP A 209 -15.66 12.71 -5.97
N ILE A 210 -14.48 12.63 -6.60
CA ILE A 210 -14.02 11.42 -7.30
C ILE A 210 -13.91 10.25 -6.32
N SER A 211 -13.32 10.47 -5.15
CA SER A 211 -13.17 9.43 -4.12
C SER A 211 -14.52 8.89 -3.65
N LEU A 212 -15.48 9.78 -3.39
CA LEU A 212 -16.82 9.39 -2.95
C LEU A 212 -17.59 8.61 -4.02
N LYS A 213 -17.52 9.05 -5.28
CA LYS A 213 -18.17 8.36 -6.41
C LYS A 213 -17.60 6.95 -6.61
N LYS A 214 -16.27 6.82 -6.62
CA LYS A 214 -15.60 5.51 -6.72
C LYS A 214 -15.96 4.59 -5.55
N PHE A 215 -16.01 5.12 -4.33
CA PHE A 215 -16.43 4.36 -3.16
C PHE A 215 -17.85 3.81 -3.30
N ARG A 216 -18.81 4.63 -3.76
CA ARG A 216 -20.20 4.21 -3.97
C ARG A 216 -20.31 3.11 -5.03
N ALA A 217 -19.61 3.26 -6.15
CA ALA A 217 -19.54 2.26 -7.22
C ALA A 217 -18.98 0.92 -6.73
N ILE A 218 -17.90 0.96 -5.94
CA ILE A 218 -17.35 -0.25 -5.30
C ILE A 218 -18.37 -0.89 -4.35
N GLN A 219 -19.05 -0.08 -3.53
CA GLN A 219 -20.04 -0.57 -2.57
C GLN A 219 -21.27 -1.20 -3.23
N SER A 220 -21.69 -0.76 -4.42
CA SER A 220 -22.80 -1.39 -5.14
C SER A 220 -22.45 -2.79 -5.63
N GLU A 221 -21.20 -3.04 -6.03
CA GLU A 221 -20.73 -4.37 -6.46
C GLU A 221 -20.54 -5.36 -5.31
N LEU A 222 -20.44 -4.88 -4.07
CA LEU A 222 -20.25 -5.71 -2.88
C LEU A 222 -21.58 -6.15 -2.23
N LYS A 223 -22.73 -5.66 -2.71
CA LYS A 223 -24.07 -6.02 -2.23
C LYS A 223 -24.63 -7.21 -2.99
#